data_AF-A0A2P6W889-F1
#
_entry.id   AF-A0A2P6W889-F1
#
_cell.length_a   1.000
_cell.length_b   1.000
_cell.length_c   1.000
_cell.angle_alpha   90.00
_cell.angle_beta   90.00
_cell.angle_gamma   90.00
#
_symmetry.space_group_name_H-M   'P 1'
#
loop_
_entity.id
_entity.type
_entity.pdbx_description
1 polymer ?
#
loop_
_entity_poly.entity_id
_entity_poly.type
_entity_poly.pdbx_seq_one_letter_code
_entity_poly.pdbx_strand_id
1 'polypeptide(L)'
;EMSLSDDIDIEDLAEKLEGYVGSDIESLCREAAMLALRKDPEAEEVEIKHFEDAMEETKPTATEENREHYEQMMQKMDKVEKTEDSPDYYA
;
A
#
# COMPACT_ATOMS: atom_id res chain seq x y z
N GLU A 1 7.34 -1.21 -20.92
CA GLU A 1 5.99 -0.73 -20.57
C GLU A 1 5.07 -1.88 -20.94
N MET A 2 4.25 -2.37 -20.00
CA MET A 2 3.33 -3.50 -20.23
C MET A 2 1.91 -2.94 -20.29
N SER A 3 1.10 -3.43 -21.23
CA SER A 3 -0.32 -3.09 -21.30
C SER A 3 -1.13 -3.91 -20.32
N LEU A 4 -2.36 -3.48 -20.05
CA LEU A 4 -3.34 -4.32 -19.36
C LEU A 4 -4.00 -5.23 -20.40
N SER A 5 -4.31 -6.46 -20.00
CA SER A 5 -5.12 -7.34 -20.83
C SER A 5 -6.55 -6.77 -20.96
N ASP A 6 -7.18 -6.97 -22.11
CA ASP A 6 -8.52 -6.46 -22.43
C ASP A 6 -9.62 -6.97 -21.46
N ASP A 7 -9.36 -8.09 -20.79
CA ASP A 7 -10.29 -8.72 -19.84
C ASP A 7 -10.26 -8.08 -18.44
N ILE A 8 -9.45 -7.03 -18.22
CA ILE A 8 -9.40 -6.32 -16.94
C ILE A 8 -10.40 -5.18 -16.92
N ASP A 9 -11.40 -5.33 -16.05
CA ASP A 9 -12.28 -4.24 -15.61
C ASP A 9 -11.61 -3.49 -14.44
N ILE A 10 -11.39 -2.18 -14.62
CA ILE A 10 -10.67 -1.35 -13.65
C ILE A 10 -11.54 -0.98 -12.47
N GLU A 11 -12.84 -0.80 -12.71
CA GLU A 11 -13.83 -0.55 -11.69
C GLU A 11 -13.93 -1.76 -10.75
N ASP A 12 -14.03 -2.98 -11.29
CA ASP A 12 -14.04 -4.22 -10.49
C ASP A 12 -12.73 -4.42 -9.72
N LEU A 13 -11.58 -4.08 -10.33
CA LEU A 13 -10.29 -4.14 -9.63
C LEU A 13 -10.25 -3.13 -8.49
N ALA A 14 -10.71 -1.90 -8.70
CA ALA A 14 -10.71 -0.85 -7.68
C ALA A 14 -11.59 -1.22 -6.47
N GLU A 15 -12.73 -1.88 -6.69
CA GLU A 15 -13.59 -2.37 -5.59
C GLU A 15 -12.88 -3.37 -4.67
N LYS A 16 -11.88 -4.11 -5.17
CA LYS A 16 -11.08 -5.06 -4.38
C LYS A 16 -9.96 -4.38 -3.58
N LEU A 17 -9.66 -3.11 -3.83
CA LEU A 17 -8.51 -2.39 -3.25
C LEU A 17 -8.89 -1.51 -2.06
N GLU A 18 -9.90 -1.90 -1.29
CA GLU A 18 -10.25 -1.21 -0.05
C GLU A 18 -9.06 -1.20 0.93
N GLY A 19 -8.77 -0.03 1.50
CA GLY A 19 -7.64 0.17 2.42
C GLY A 19 -6.27 0.37 1.75
N TYR A 20 -6.18 0.27 0.42
CA TYR A 20 -4.96 0.63 -0.31
C TYR A 20 -4.84 2.15 -0.44
N VAL A 21 -3.65 2.68 -0.18
CA VAL A 21 -3.31 4.06 -0.53
C VAL A 21 -2.49 4.11 -1.82
N GLY A 22 -2.21 5.31 -2.34
CA GLY A 22 -1.50 5.47 -3.63
C GLY A 22 -0.18 4.72 -3.72
N SER A 23 0.61 4.65 -2.64
CA SER A 23 1.86 3.88 -2.61
C SER A 23 1.62 2.36 -2.68
N ASP A 24 0.53 1.89 -2.10
CA ASP A 24 0.18 0.47 -2.13
C ASP A 24 -0.26 0.09 -3.55
N ILE A 25 -1.05 0.94 -4.21
CA ILE A 25 -1.47 0.75 -5.60
C ILE A 25 -0.27 0.77 -6.55
N GLU A 26 0.69 1.69 -6.36
CA GLU A 26 1.93 1.71 -7.13
C GLU A 26 2.72 0.40 -6.97
N SER A 27 2.85 -0.06 -5.72
CA SER A 27 3.53 -1.31 -5.39
C SER A 27 2.83 -2.51 -6.01
N LEU A 28 1.49 -2.55 -5.94
CA LEU A 28 0.64 -3.57 -6.54
C LEU A 28 0.85 -3.66 -8.05
N CYS A 29 0.76 -2.53 -8.77
CA CYS A 29 0.96 -2.49 -10.22
C CYS A 29 2.36 -2.98 -10.61
N ARG A 30 3.38 -2.56 -9.84
CA ARG A 30 4.76 -2.98 -10.08
C ARG A 30 4.95 -4.49 -9.86
N GLU A 31 4.37 -5.03 -8.79
CA GLU A 31 4.49 -6.46 -8.50
C GLU A 31 3.70 -7.30 -9.52
N ALA A 32 2.51 -6.87 -9.94
CA ALA A 32 1.73 -7.55 -10.99
C ALA A 32 2.51 -7.65 -12.32
N ALA A 33 3.16 -6.56 -12.75
CA ALA A 33 4.03 -6.57 -13.92
C ALA A 33 5.24 -7.50 -13.76
N MET A 34 5.86 -7.51 -12.57
CA MET A 34 6.97 -8.42 -12.27
C MET A 34 6.54 -9.88 -12.27
N LEU A 35 5.35 -10.20 -11.77
CA LEU A 35 4.81 -11.56 -11.76
C LEU A 35 4.52 -12.07 -13.18
N ALA A 36 3.98 -11.20 -14.04
CA ALA A 36 3.80 -11.51 -15.46
C ALA A 36 5.15 -11.87 -16.12
N LEU A 37 6.17 -11.02 -15.96
CA LEU A 37 7.50 -11.23 -16.53
C LEU A 37 8.26 -12.44 -15.93
N ARG A 38 8.05 -12.76 -14.65
CA ARG A 38 8.63 -13.97 -14.03
C ARG A 38 8.06 -15.24 -14.62
N LYS A 39 6.78 -15.22 -15.02
CA LYS A 39 6.09 -16.36 -15.62
C LYS A 39 6.41 -16.50 -17.10
N ASP A 40 6.46 -15.38 -17.80
CA ASP A 40 6.84 -15.29 -19.21
C ASP A 40 7.67 -14.03 -19.47
N PRO A 41 8.98 -14.16 -19.75
CA PRO A 41 9.86 -13.03 -20.05
C PRO A 41 9.48 -12.23 -21.31
N GLU A 42 8.66 -12.80 -22.20
CA GLU A 42 8.16 -12.14 -23.41
C GLU A 42 6.74 -11.57 -23.21
N ALA A 43 6.20 -11.59 -21.98
CA ALA A 43 4.88 -11.03 -21.70
C ALA A 43 4.80 -9.53 -22.05
N GLU A 44 3.81 -9.17 -22.86
CA GLU A 44 3.49 -7.77 -23.20
C GLU A 44 2.35 -7.22 -22.34
N GLU A 45 1.53 -8.10 -21.76
CA GLU A 45 0.32 -7.75 -21.00
C GLU A 45 0.36 -8.24 -19.55
N VAL A 46 -0.32 -7.49 -18.68
CA VAL A 46 -0.65 -7.89 -17.31
C VAL A 46 -2.10 -8.36 -17.29
N GLU A 47 -2.31 -9.63 -16.93
CA GLU A 47 -3.62 -10.24 -16.69
C GLU A 47 -4.10 -10.10 -15.23
N ILE A 48 -5.41 -10.27 -15.00
CA ILE A 48 -6.05 -10.14 -13.67
C ILE A 48 -5.43 -11.05 -12.61
N LYS A 49 -5.02 -12.27 -12.99
CA LYS A 49 -4.36 -13.23 -12.08
C LYS A 49 -3.08 -12.67 -11.45
N HIS A 50 -2.36 -11.81 -12.17
CA HIS A 50 -1.13 -11.21 -11.65
C HIS A 50 -1.45 -10.14 -10.60
N PHE A 51 -2.58 -9.43 -10.72
CA PHE A 51 -3.06 -8.54 -9.67
C PHE A 51 -3.53 -9.33 -8.45
N GLU A 52 -4.25 -10.43 -8.65
CA GLU A 52 -4.68 -11.32 -7.56
C GLU A 52 -3.47 -11.87 -6.78
N ASP A 53 -2.46 -12.38 -7.49
CA ASP A 53 -1.20 -12.83 -6.89
C ASP A 53 -0.45 -11.68 -6.19
N ALA A 54 -0.42 -10.48 -6.80
CA ALA A 54 0.27 -9.31 -6.23
C ALA A 54 -0.40 -8.80 -4.94
N MET A 55 -1.72 -8.96 -4.78
CA MET A 55 -2.44 -8.57 -3.55
C MET A 55 -2.01 -9.40 -2.34
N GLU A 56 -1.53 -10.63 -2.53
CA GLU A 56 -1.01 -11.46 -1.43
C GLU A 56 0.26 -10.87 -0.82
N GLU A 57 1.09 -10.24 -1.66
CA GLU A 57 2.39 -9.66 -1.32
C GLU A 57 2.29 -8.18 -0.92
N THR A 58 1.42 -7.43 -1.59
CA THR A 58 1.26 -5.98 -1.41
C THR A 58 0.00 -5.68 -0.61
N LYS A 59 0.04 -5.93 0.70
CA LYS A 59 -1.11 -5.72 1.59
C LYS A 59 -1.41 -4.23 1.80
N PRO A 60 -2.68 -3.85 2.02
CA PRO A 60 -3.08 -2.46 2.26
C PRO A 60 -2.42 -1.90 3.52
N THR A 61 -2.04 -0.62 3.49
CA THR A 61 -1.45 0.07 4.64
C THR A 61 -2.44 0.96 5.39
N ALA A 62 -3.57 1.37 4.80
CA ALA A 62 -4.61 2.12 5.51
C ALA A 62 -5.68 1.19 6.10
N THR A 63 -5.24 0.19 6.85
CA THR A 63 -6.14 -0.69 7.63
C THR A 63 -6.62 0.01 8.90
N GLU A 64 -7.76 -0.44 9.44
CA GLU A 64 -8.28 0.05 10.73
C GLU A 64 -7.25 -0.13 11.86
N GLU A 65 -6.53 -1.25 11.86
CA GLU A 65 -5.44 -1.51 12.82
C GLU A 65 -4.35 -0.43 12.74
N ASN A 66 -3.91 -0.09 11.54
CA ASN A 66 -2.88 0.94 11.36
C ASN A 66 -3.41 2.32 11.80
N ARG A 67 -4.68 2.61 11.52
CA ARG A 67 -5.33 3.83 11.98
C ARG A 67 -5.35 3.93 13.51
N GLU A 68 -5.81 2.88 14.20
CA GLU A 68 -5.80 2.83 15.67
C GLU A 68 -4.40 3.04 16.24
N HIS A 69 -3.38 2.43 15.61
CA HIS A 69 -1.99 2.60 16.01
C HIS A 69 -1.53 4.07 15.90
N TYR A 70 -1.83 4.73 14.77
CA TYR A 70 -1.51 6.14 14.58
C TYR A 70 -2.27 7.05 15.55
N GLU A 71 -3.55 6.80 15.78
CA GLU A 71 -4.36 7.58 16.72
C GLU A 71 -3.81 7.47 18.15
N GLN A 72 -3.45 6.26 18.60
CA GLN A 72 -2.82 6.05 19.90
C GLN A 72 -1.46 6.76 20.01
N MET A 73 -0.67 6.75 18.93
CA MET A 73 0.61 7.45 18.88
C MET A 73 0.43 8.96 18.99
N MET A 74 -0.48 9.55 18.21
CA MET A 74 -0.80 10.98 18.26
C MET A 74 -1.27 11.40 19.66
N GLN A 75 -2.16 10.61 20.29
CA GLN A 75 -2.62 10.90 21.66
C GLN A 75 -1.48 10.87 22.70
N LYS A 76 -0.47 10.02 22.51
CA LYS A 76 0.72 9.98 23.38
C LYS A 76 1.61 11.20 23.13
N MET A 77 1.82 11.59 21.88
CA MET A 77 2.63 12.76 21.52
C MET A 77 2.01 14.07 22.03
N ASP A 78 0.70 14.24 21.88
CA ASP A 78 -0.06 15.37 22.46
C ASP A 78 0.10 15.49 23.98
N LYS A 79 0.22 14.35 24.67
CA LYS A 79 0.45 14.32 26.13
C LYS A 79 1.88 14.68 26.49
N VAL A 80 2.86 14.30 25.66
CA VAL A 80 4.28 14.62 25.85
C VAL A 80 4.56 16.09 25.61
N GLU A 81 3.97 16.72 24.59
CA GLU A 81 4.09 18.18 24.38
C GLU A 81 3.48 19.00 25.52
N LYS A 82 2.44 18.48 26.18
CA LYS A 82 1.80 19.14 27.34
C LYS A 82 2.59 18.99 28.64
N THR A 83 3.61 18.15 28.69
CA THR A 83 4.56 18.07 29.79
C THR A 83 5.83 18.83 29.41
N GLU A 84 5.82 20.16 29.58
CA GLU A 84 7.02 20.99 29.50
C GLU A 84 7.95 20.65 30.67
N ASP A 85 8.85 19.69 30.47
CA ASP A 85 10.06 19.56 31.26
C ASP A 85 11.22 19.30 30.28
N SER A 86 11.54 20.32 29.49
CA SER A 86 12.78 20.34 28.71
C SER A 86 13.94 20.56 29.69
N PRO A 87 14.89 19.61 29.82
CA PRO A 87 16.06 19.85 30.65
C PRO A 87 16.86 21.01 30.04
N ASP A 88 17.07 22.04 30.84
CA ASP A 88 17.83 23.24 30.45
C ASP A 88 19.32 22.86 30.31
N TYR A 89 19.71 22.46 29.10
CA TYR A 89 21.04 21.88 28.80
C TYR A 89 22.17 22.91 28.82
N TYR A 90 21.87 24.17 29.14
CA TYR A 90 22.81 25.30 29.17
C TYR A 90 22.74 26.17 30.45
N ALA A 91 22.12 25.68 31.53
CA ALA A 91 22.17 26.35 32.84
C ALA A 91 23.52 26.17 33.57
#